data_AF-A0A8H5KNA3-F1
#
_entry.id   AF-A0A8H5KNA3-F1
#
_cell.length_a   1.000
_cell.length_b   1.000
_cell.length_c   1.000
_cell.angle_alpha   90.00
_cell.angle_beta   90.00
_cell.angle_gamma   90.00
#
_symmetry.space_group_name_H-M   'P 1'
#
loop_
_entity.id
_entity.type
_entity.pdbx_description
1 polymer ?
#
loop_
_entity_poly.entity_id
_entity_poly.type
_entity_poly.pdbx_seq_one_letter_code
_entity_poly.pdbx_strand_id
1 'polypeptide(L)'
;MTGLSSAASPSLPIAQSDLDGSVWKALLAEPQSRRGFSDMPRNRPVKRQSGWNPPTDLKAPLQEVWEHYEKTYDGGLDANVNTGFHQIMANKGYLNICVRWDSSATITETERTKIPSAYNAQYQKWFKWLYGYNGFPYDEVKVNIVAYAVKDKSQLQGSTAGYEVYTELDADGVPMCPVACAHDAHLDGDYSGCKPGADRHYDHSLWLKDGLEGGFGHNWGQEVGREYFMNNLDSNSIHILLHEMGHTFALDDFYDWTPTGITKFIMLAGASMEITDFDGWMYRNWWYYLSQKNNWTSTITSTDVSPASSETKPPTNTAASAIKTTTPKLSTTTKAAVAKPVSTKKATSTKGPVTQATAIKATASAEVATWGQCGGNNWTGGTKCASGAKCTKRNDYYSQCVAN
;
A
#
# COMPACT_ATOMS: atom_id res chain seq x y z
N MET A 1 -40.01 -23.90 -36.00
CA MET A 1 -39.62 -22.68 -35.26
C MET A 1 -39.39 -23.08 -33.82
N THR A 2 -38.13 -23.38 -33.47
CA THR A 2 -37.69 -23.68 -32.10
C THR A 2 -37.00 -22.43 -31.57
N GLY A 3 -37.68 -21.70 -30.68
CA GLY A 3 -37.12 -20.52 -30.03
C GLY A 3 -36.17 -20.93 -28.90
N LEU A 4 -34.90 -20.57 -29.03
CA LEU A 4 -33.96 -20.59 -27.91
C LEU A 4 -34.36 -19.49 -26.92
N SER A 5 -34.59 -19.87 -25.66
CA SER A 5 -34.69 -18.94 -24.55
C SER A 5 -33.29 -18.41 -24.24
N SER A 6 -33.10 -17.09 -24.40
CA SER A 6 -31.90 -16.38 -24.00
C SER A 6 -31.88 -16.29 -22.47
N ALA A 7 -31.02 -17.08 -21.83
CA ALA A 7 -30.70 -16.88 -20.42
C ALA A 7 -29.94 -15.56 -20.28
N ALA A 8 -30.54 -14.58 -19.60
CA ALA A 8 -29.85 -13.38 -19.18
C ALA A 8 -28.75 -13.77 -18.19
N SER A 9 -27.51 -13.35 -18.46
CA SER A 9 -26.42 -13.43 -17.49
C SER A 9 -26.81 -12.66 -16.22
N PRO A 10 -26.59 -13.21 -15.02
CA PRO A 10 -26.82 -12.46 -13.80
C PRO A 10 -25.90 -11.25 -13.78
N SER A 11 -26.48 -10.07 -13.63
CA SER A 11 -25.74 -8.83 -13.35
C SER A 11 -24.87 -9.05 -12.12
N LEU A 12 -23.55 -8.94 -12.27
CA LEU A 12 -22.63 -8.92 -11.14
C LEU A 12 -23.07 -7.79 -10.19
N PRO A 13 -23.07 -8.01 -8.86
CA PRO A 13 -23.34 -6.93 -7.93
C PRO A 13 -22.34 -5.81 -8.18
N ILE A 14 -22.87 -4.59 -8.33
CA ILE A 14 -22.09 -3.37 -8.43
C ILE A 14 -21.21 -3.30 -7.17
N ALA A 15 -19.88 -3.23 -7.35
CA ALA A 15 -18.94 -3.12 -6.22
C ALA A 15 -19.31 -1.88 -5.40
N GLN A 16 -19.72 -2.05 -4.15
CA GLN A 16 -20.09 -0.91 -3.30
C GLN A 16 -18.86 -0.27 -2.63
N SER A 17 -17.80 -1.04 -2.43
CA SER A 17 -16.49 -0.61 -1.92
C SER A 17 -15.46 -1.75 -2.06
N ASP A 18 -14.20 -1.40 -2.36
CA ASP A 18 -12.98 -2.21 -2.24
C ASP A 18 -12.73 -2.79 -0.82
N LEU A 19 -13.28 -2.15 0.22
CA LEU A 19 -13.25 -2.63 1.61
C LEU A 19 -14.15 -3.85 1.84
N ASP A 20 -15.18 -4.04 1.00
CA ASP A 20 -16.08 -5.20 1.12
C ASP A 20 -15.44 -6.45 0.51
N GLY A 21 -14.99 -7.37 1.37
CA GLY A 21 -14.44 -8.67 0.97
C GLY A 21 -15.29 -9.48 -0.01
N SER A 22 -16.60 -9.22 -0.10
CA SER A 22 -17.49 -9.90 -1.03
C SER A 22 -17.16 -9.61 -2.50
N VAL A 23 -16.68 -8.39 -2.81
CA VAL A 23 -16.34 -7.99 -4.20
C VAL A 23 -15.16 -8.81 -4.73
N TRP A 24 -14.21 -9.14 -3.86
CA TRP A 24 -13.02 -9.92 -4.20
C TRP A 24 -13.29 -11.43 -4.26
N LYS A 25 -14.21 -11.93 -3.42
CA LYS A 25 -14.58 -13.36 -3.40
C LYS A 25 -15.18 -13.84 -4.72
N ALA A 26 -15.84 -12.96 -5.48
CA ALA A 26 -16.38 -13.28 -6.80
C ALA A 26 -15.31 -13.76 -7.80
N LEU A 27 -14.10 -13.19 -7.74
CA LEU A 27 -12.98 -13.57 -8.61
C LEU A 27 -12.36 -14.92 -8.24
N LEU A 28 -12.43 -15.33 -6.97
CA LEU A 28 -11.89 -16.61 -6.51
C LEU A 28 -12.68 -17.81 -7.04
N ALA A 29 -13.93 -17.60 -7.48
CA ALA A 29 -14.77 -18.61 -8.11
C ALA A 29 -14.50 -18.78 -9.62
N GLU A 30 -13.81 -17.83 -10.27
CA GLU A 30 -13.42 -17.98 -11.67
C GLU A 30 -12.24 -18.96 -11.79
N PRO A 31 -12.25 -19.88 -12.78
CA PRO A 31 -11.12 -20.76 -13.03
C PRO A 31 -9.86 -19.92 -13.27
N GLN A 32 -8.97 -19.90 -12.29
CA GLN A 32 -7.69 -19.22 -12.36
C GLN A 32 -6.91 -19.86 -13.50
N SER A 33 -6.79 -19.16 -14.63
CA SER A 33 -5.99 -19.62 -15.74
C SER A 33 -4.55 -19.77 -15.22
N ARG A 34 -3.97 -20.97 -15.37
CA ARG A 34 -2.54 -21.20 -15.09
C ARG A 34 -1.62 -20.43 -16.06
N ARG A 35 -2.17 -19.65 -17.00
CA ARG A 35 -1.39 -18.67 -17.74
C ARG A 35 -1.22 -17.48 -16.82
N GLY A 36 -0.07 -17.47 -16.13
CA GLY A 36 0.39 -16.27 -15.46
C GLY A 36 0.68 -15.17 -16.47
N PHE A 37 1.03 -14.01 -15.94
CA PHE A 37 1.52 -12.80 -16.61
C PHE A 37 2.71 -13.02 -17.58
N SER A 38 3.13 -14.27 -17.82
CA SER A 38 4.18 -14.64 -18.76
C SER A 38 3.86 -14.29 -20.23
N ASP A 39 2.63 -13.89 -20.55
CA ASP A 39 2.19 -13.60 -21.93
C ASP A 39 1.74 -12.14 -22.16
N MET A 40 2.36 -11.13 -21.54
CA MET A 40 2.30 -9.75 -22.07
C MET A 40 3.66 -9.19 -22.48
N PRO A 41 4.17 -9.58 -23.67
CA PRO A 41 5.27 -8.89 -24.37
C PRO A 41 4.98 -7.41 -24.72
N ARG A 42 3.82 -6.84 -24.34
CA ARG A 42 3.31 -5.54 -24.84
C ARG A 42 3.46 -4.36 -23.87
N ASN A 43 3.71 -4.58 -22.58
CA ASN A 43 3.60 -3.49 -21.60
C ASN A 43 4.84 -2.58 -21.63
N ARG A 44 6.02 -3.15 -21.92
CA ARG A 44 7.23 -2.38 -22.28
C ARG A 44 7.30 -2.24 -23.80
N PRO A 45 7.24 -1.01 -24.35
CA PRO A 45 7.42 -0.81 -25.79
C PRO A 45 8.77 -1.35 -26.27
N VAL A 46 8.77 -2.07 -27.39
CA VAL A 46 10.02 -2.55 -28.07
C VAL A 46 10.88 -1.36 -28.52
N LYS A 47 10.25 -0.21 -28.79
CA LYS A 47 10.89 1.06 -29.10
C LYS A 47 10.28 2.15 -28.23
N ARG A 48 11.08 3.15 -27.86
CA ARG A 48 10.57 4.29 -27.08
C ARG A 48 9.36 4.92 -27.79
N GLN A 49 8.32 5.19 -27.02
CA GLN A 49 7.07 5.80 -27.51
C GLN A 49 6.94 7.22 -26.94
N SER A 50 6.34 8.12 -27.70
CA SER A 50 6.05 9.49 -27.30
C SER A 50 4.60 9.85 -27.59
N GLY A 51 4.01 10.73 -26.78
CA GLY A 51 2.63 11.16 -26.96
C GLY A 51 1.62 10.19 -26.36
N TRP A 52 0.37 10.67 -26.23
CA TRP A 52 -0.76 9.86 -25.85
C TRP A 52 -1.41 9.24 -27.09
N ASN A 53 -1.20 7.94 -27.29
CA ASN A 53 -1.74 7.21 -28.45
C ASN A 53 -2.18 5.78 -28.08
N PRO A 54 -3.25 5.62 -27.28
CA PRO A 54 -3.78 4.31 -26.96
C PRO A 54 -4.42 3.63 -28.19
N PRO A 55 -4.63 2.30 -28.15
CA PRO A 55 -5.42 1.56 -29.12
C PRO A 55 -6.78 2.24 -29.37
N THR A 56 -7.26 2.18 -30.62
CA THR A 56 -8.47 2.88 -31.05
C THR A 56 -9.70 2.54 -30.21
N ASP A 57 -9.84 1.28 -29.81
CA ASP A 57 -10.90 0.76 -28.95
C ASP A 57 -10.81 1.24 -27.50
N LEU A 58 -9.63 1.68 -27.03
CA LEU A 58 -9.43 2.21 -25.68
C LEU A 58 -9.52 3.74 -25.62
N LYS A 59 -9.44 4.46 -26.75
CA LYS A 59 -9.43 5.93 -26.78
C LYS A 59 -10.64 6.56 -26.08
N ALA A 60 -11.84 6.18 -26.52
CA ALA A 60 -13.09 6.71 -25.98
C ALA A 60 -13.26 6.40 -24.48
N PRO A 61 -13.17 5.15 -24.01
CA PRO A 61 -13.34 4.86 -22.59
C PRO A 61 -12.27 5.50 -21.71
N LEU A 62 -11.01 5.63 -22.17
CA LEU A 62 -9.97 6.34 -21.42
C LEU A 62 -10.24 7.85 -21.30
N GLN A 63 -10.82 8.44 -22.33
CA GLN A 63 -11.25 9.84 -22.29
C GLN A 63 -12.40 10.04 -21.31
N GLU A 64 -13.40 9.14 -21.30
CA GLU A 64 -14.50 9.19 -20.34
C GLU A 64 -13.99 9.11 -18.89
N VAL A 65 -13.00 8.26 -18.62
CA VAL A 65 -12.36 8.18 -17.30
C VAL A 65 -11.68 9.49 -16.92
N TRP A 66 -10.94 10.10 -17.85
CA TRP A 66 -10.27 11.38 -17.60
C TRP A 66 -11.28 12.50 -17.29
N GLU A 67 -12.33 12.62 -18.09
CA GLU A 67 -13.40 13.61 -17.90
C GLU A 67 -14.16 13.37 -16.59
N HIS A 68 -14.39 12.10 -16.22
CA HIS A 68 -14.98 11.74 -14.94
C HIS A 68 -14.09 12.21 -13.79
N TYR A 69 -12.79 11.90 -13.83
CA TYR A 69 -11.83 12.31 -12.81
C TYR A 69 -11.80 13.83 -12.65
N GLU A 70 -11.66 14.58 -13.75
CA GLU A 70 -11.62 16.05 -13.72
C GLU A 70 -12.89 16.65 -13.12
N LYS A 71 -14.05 16.07 -13.42
CA LYS A 71 -15.33 16.49 -12.85
C LYS A 71 -15.44 16.18 -11.36
N THR A 72 -14.95 15.02 -10.93
CA THR A 72 -15.06 14.56 -9.54
C THR A 72 -14.14 15.34 -8.61
N TYR A 73 -12.94 15.71 -9.07
CA TYR A 73 -11.92 16.35 -8.23
C TYR A 73 -11.60 17.81 -8.59
N ASP A 74 -12.24 18.40 -9.60
CA ASP A 74 -12.11 19.82 -10.01
C ASP A 74 -10.65 20.31 -10.05
N GLY A 75 -9.83 19.67 -10.89
CA GLY A 75 -8.39 19.95 -10.98
C GLY A 75 -7.54 19.35 -9.85
N GLY A 76 -8.11 18.46 -9.03
CA GLY A 76 -7.44 17.87 -7.87
C GLY A 76 -6.14 17.12 -8.15
N LEU A 77 -5.90 16.65 -9.39
CA LEU A 77 -4.63 16.04 -9.76
C LEU A 77 -3.47 17.06 -9.75
N ASP A 78 -3.72 18.30 -10.18
CA ASP A 78 -2.70 19.36 -10.18
C ASP A 78 -2.29 19.74 -8.75
N ALA A 79 -3.22 19.67 -7.81
CA ALA A 79 -2.97 19.94 -6.40
C ALA A 79 -2.29 18.75 -5.68
N ASN A 80 -2.35 17.55 -6.24
CA ASN A 80 -1.79 16.34 -5.64
C ASN A 80 -0.32 16.16 -6.05
N VAL A 81 0.57 16.85 -5.33
CA VAL A 81 2.02 16.79 -5.53
C VAL A 81 2.70 15.59 -4.86
N ASN A 82 1.94 14.61 -4.36
CA ASN A 82 2.46 13.44 -3.66
C ASN A 82 2.03 12.11 -4.32
N THR A 83 1.54 12.11 -5.56
CA THR A 83 1.27 10.81 -6.23
C THR A 83 2.56 9.98 -6.34
N GLY A 84 2.44 8.67 -6.55
CA GLY A 84 3.58 7.79 -6.74
C GLY A 84 4.50 8.23 -7.88
N PHE A 85 3.99 8.95 -8.89
CA PHE A 85 4.83 9.58 -9.90
C PHE A 85 5.74 10.67 -9.30
N HIS A 86 5.19 11.56 -8.47
CA HIS A 86 5.97 12.60 -7.79
C HIS A 86 7.03 11.99 -6.87
N GLN A 87 6.66 10.97 -6.09
CA GLN A 87 7.58 10.26 -5.21
C GLN A 87 8.77 9.66 -5.99
N ILE A 88 8.49 8.95 -7.10
CA ILE A 88 9.53 8.39 -7.97
C ILE A 88 10.44 9.47 -8.55
N MET A 89 9.87 10.61 -8.96
CA MET A 89 10.64 11.71 -9.55
C MET A 89 11.50 12.43 -8.50
N ALA A 90 10.98 12.67 -7.30
CA ALA A 90 11.72 13.24 -6.18
C ALA A 90 12.91 12.36 -5.78
N ASN A 91 12.70 11.04 -5.77
CA ASN A 91 13.72 10.06 -5.37
C ASN A 91 14.63 9.59 -6.49
N LYS A 92 14.49 10.11 -7.71
CA LYS A 92 15.35 9.71 -8.83
C LYS A 92 15.30 8.21 -9.14
N GLY A 93 14.09 7.63 -9.13
CA GLY A 93 13.87 6.27 -9.61
C GLY A 93 13.84 5.18 -8.53
N TYR A 94 13.55 5.53 -7.28
CA TYR A 94 13.24 4.54 -6.25
C TYR A 94 12.06 4.96 -5.36
N LEU A 95 11.52 3.98 -4.66
CA LEU A 95 10.57 4.14 -3.58
C LEU A 95 11.09 3.40 -2.34
N ASN A 96 11.03 4.05 -1.20
CA ASN A 96 11.29 3.48 0.11
C ASN A 96 9.97 3.30 0.87
N ILE A 97 9.82 2.14 1.49
CA ILE A 97 8.54 1.69 2.04
C ILE A 97 8.70 1.37 3.51
N CYS A 98 7.78 1.87 4.32
CA CYS A 98 7.58 1.42 5.68
C CYS A 98 6.50 0.34 5.71
N VAL A 99 6.79 -0.83 6.30
CA VAL A 99 5.75 -1.82 6.60
C VAL A 99 5.13 -1.50 7.95
N ARG A 100 3.83 -1.27 7.99
CA ARG A 100 3.03 -1.14 9.22
C ARG A 100 2.38 -2.51 9.52
N TRP A 101 2.91 -3.23 10.49
CA TRP A 101 2.41 -4.55 10.88
C TRP A 101 1.26 -4.42 11.88
N ASP A 102 0.07 -4.07 11.41
CA ASP A 102 -1.14 -3.98 12.24
C ASP A 102 -1.75 -5.35 12.52
N SER A 103 -0.98 -6.15 13.24
CA SER A 103 -1.33 -7.51 13.58
C SER A 103 -0.85 -7.86 14.97
N SER A 104 -1.46 -8.87 15.57
CA SER A 104 -0.98 -9.52 16.78
C SER A 104 -0.05 -10.71 16.48
N ALA A 105 -0.04 -11.20 15.24
CA ALA A 105 0.78 -12.32 14.83
C ALA A 105 2.27 -11.97 14.84
N THR A 106 3.10 -12.97 15.06
CA THR A 106 4.54 -12.92 14.81
C THR A 106 4.84 -13.25 13.35
N ILE A 107 5.93 -12.72 12.80
CA ILE A 107 6.46 -13.08 11.49
C ILE A 107 7.89 -13.62 11.63
N THR A 108 8.17 -14.77 11.01
CA THR A 108 9.53 -15.33 10.97
C THR A 108 10.45 -14.48 10.09
N GLU A 109 11.77 -14.54 10.32
CA GLU A 109 12.73 -13.88 9.42
C GLU A 109 12.59 -14.39 7.98
N THR A 110 12.41 -15.69 7.80
CA THR A 110 12.19 -16.32 6.48
C THR A 110 10.98 -15.74 5.76
N GLU A 111 9.83 -15.64 6.42
CA GLU A 111 8.64 -15.03 5.83
C GLU A 111 8.84 -13.54 5.56
N ARG A 112 9.41 -12.81 6.52
CA ARG A 112 9.67 -11.37 6.39
C ARG A 112 10.55 -11.06 5.19
N THR A 113 11.57 -11.87 4.92
CA THR A 113 12.49 -11.66 3.79
C THR A 113 11.84 -11.87 2.42
N LYS A 114 10.66 -12.51 2.33
CA LYS A 114 9.89 -12.61 1.08
C LYS A 114 9.10 -11.36 0.73
N ILE A 115 8.73 -10.55 1.74
CA ILE A 115 7.87 -9.37 1.56
C ILE A 115 8.47 -8.37 0.55
N PRO A 116 9.76 -7.97 0.65
CA PRO A 116 10.33 -7.01 -0.29
C PRO A 116 10.26 -7.47 -1.75
N SER A 117 10.58 -8.74 -2.01
CA SER A 117 10.53 -9.30 -3.37
C SER A 117 9.11 -9.39 -3.91
N ALA A 118 8.15 -9.84 -3.08
CA ALA A 118 6.75 -9.97 -3.49
C ALA A 118 6.14 -8.59 -3.80
N TYR A 119 6.37 -7.62 -2.93
CA TYR A 119 5.87 -6.26 -3.05
C TYR A 119 6.48 -5.53 -4.25
N ASN A 120 7.81 -5.59 -4.43
CA ASN A 120 8.46 -5.06 -5.62
C ASN A 120 7.91 -5.71 -6.90
N ALA A 121 7.74 -7.04 -6.91
CA ALA A 121 7.21 -7.74 -8.08
C ALA A 121 5.81 -7.26 -8.50
N GLN A 122 4.94 -6.89 -7.55
CA GLN A 122 3.63 -6.31 -7.86
C GLN A 122 3.77 -4.90 -8.46
N TYR A 123 4.58 -4.02 -7.87
CA TYR A 123 4.85 -2.69 -8.43
C TYR A 123 5.46 -2.73 -9.84
N GLN A 124 6.34 -3.69 -10.11
CA GLN A 124 6.91 -3.87 -11.44
C GLN A 124 5.84 -4.14 -12.52
N LYS A 125 4.66 -4.65 -12.16
CA LYS A 125 3.57 -4.83 -13.13
C LYS A 125 2.95 -3.50 -13.55
N TRP A 126 2.91 -2.50 -12.65
CA TRP A 126 2.57 -1.12 -12.99
C TRP A 126 3.71 -0.44 -13.75
N PHE A 127 4.93 -0.42 -13.20
CA PHE A 127 6.05 0.36 -13.78
C PHE A 127 6.45 -0.03 -15.19
N LYS A 128 6.31 -1.31 -15.56
CA LYS A 128 6.60 -1.77 -16.93
C LYS A 128 5.82 -1.02 -18.01
N TRP A 129 4.66 -0.45 -17.67
CA TRP A 129 3.89 0.39 -18.58
C TRP A 129 4.56 1.73 -18.89
N LEU A 130 5.42 2.26 -18.00
CA LEU A 130 6.13 3.52 -18.22
C LEU A 130 7.51 3.36 -18.83
N TYR A 131 8.18 2.22 -18.65
CA TYR A 131 9.55 2.05 -19.14
C TYR A 131 9.63 2.25 -20.66
N GLY A 132 10.34 3.29 -21.08
CA GLY A 132 10.45 3.70 -22.48
C GLY A 132 9.23 4.43 -23.04
N TYR A 133 8.25 4.79 -22.23
CA TYR A 133 7.05 5.53 -22.64
C TYR A 133 7.13 7.01 -22.24
N ASN A 134 6.80 7.88 -23.19
CA ASN A 134 6.64 9.33 -23.04
C ASN A 134 7.71 9.99 -22.15
N GLY A 135 8.98 9.75 -22.45
CA GLY A 135 10.10 10.38 -21.76
C GLY A 135 10.27 9.99 -20.29
N PHE A 136 9.62 8.92 -19.81
CA PHE A 136 9.89 8.40 -18.47
C PHE A 136 11.38 8.07 -18.32
N PRO A 137 12.08 8.63 -17.31
CA PRO A 137 13.54 8.69 -17.30
C PRO A 137 14.20 7.41 -16.79
N TYR A 138 13.45 6.51 -16.14
CA TYR A 138 14.00 5.31 -15.50
C TYR A 138 13.70 4.05 -16.32
N ASP A 139 14.71 3.19 -16.47
CA ASP A 139 14.55 1.85 -17.05
C ASP A 139 14.15 0.79 -16.01
N GLU A 140 14.32 1.12 -14.73
CA GLU A 140 13.89 0.35 -13.57
C GLU A 140 13.64 1.31 -12.41
N VAL A 141 12.52 1.14 -11.72
CA VAL A 141 12.19 1.84 -10.45
C VAL A 141 12.37 0.83 -9.34
N LYS A 142 13.25 1.11 -8.38
CA LYS A 142 13.53 0.21 -7.26
C LYS A 142 12.51 0.42 -6.15
N VAL A 143 11.95 -0.65 -5.59
CA VAL A 143 11.09 -0.57 -4.41
C VAL A 143 11.78 -1.25 -3.24
N ASN A 144 12.08 -0.49 -2.20
CA ASN A 144 12.85 -0.92 -1.04
C ASN A 144 11.95 -0.94 0.20
N ILE A 145 11.95 -2.04 0.95
CA ILE A 145 11.45 -2.01 2.33
C ILE A 145 12.57 -1.51 3.23
N VAL A 146 12.39 -0.35 3.88
CA VAL A 146 13.42 0.27 4.73
C VAL A 146 13.11 0.18 6.22
N ALA A 147 11.85 -0.05 6.58
CA ALA A 147 11.43 -0.06 7.97
C ALA A 147 10.23 -0.98 8.24
N TYR A 148 10.10 -1.40 9.50
CA TYR A 148 8.93 -2.05 10.05
C TYR A 148 8.45 -1.28 11.29
N ALA A 149 7.16 -0.95 11.34
CA ALA A 149 6.48 -0.53 12.55
C ALA A 149 5.67 -1.71 13.10
N VAL A 150 5.86 -2.04 14.38
CA VAL A 150 5.20 -3.16 15.08
C VAL A 150 4.71 -2.73 16.46
N LYS A 151 3.73 -3.44 17.05
CA LYS A 151 3.28 -3.15 18.43
C LYS A 151 4.34 -3.60 19.45
N ASP A 152 5.00 -4.72 19.17
CA ASP A 152 6.06 -5.29 19.99
C ASP A 152 7.20 -5.82 19.10
N LYS A 153 8.46 -5.50 19.43
CA LYS A 153 9.62 -5.95 18.64
C LYS A 153 9.72 -7.47 18.53
N SER A 154 9.20 -8.22 19.51
CA SER A 154 9.14 -9.68 19.49
C SER A 154 8.25 -10.25 18.38
N GLN A 155 7.38 -9.44 17.77
CA GLN A 155 6.63 -9.82 16.59
C GLN A 155 7.54 -10.09 15.39
N LEU A 156 8.68 -9.41 15.32
CA LEU A 156 9.70 -9.63 14.31
C LEU A 156 10.70 -10.68 14.81
N GLN A 157 10.46 -11.95 14.48
CA GLN A 157 11.37 -13.02 14.87
C GLN A 157 12.64 -12.99 14.00
N GLY A 158 13.75 -13.51 14.55
CA GLY A 158 15.06 -13.55 13.90
C GLY A 158 15.72 -12.18 13.73
N SER A 159 16.65 -12.07 12.78
CA SER A 159 17.42 -10.85 12.53
C SER A 159 16.60 -9.79 11.81
N THR A 160 16.62 -8.56 12.34
CA THR A 160 16.05 -7.37 11.68
C THR A 160 17.14 -6.51 11.03
N ALA A 161 18.34 -7.05 10.82
CA ALA A 161 19.44 -6.32 10.20
C ALA A 161 19.03 -5.77 8.81
N GLY A 162 19.32 -4.49 8.57
CA GLY A 162 18.95 -3.78 7.34
C GLY A 162 17.61 -3.03 7.40
N TYR A 163 16.82 -3.22 8.45
CA TYR A 163 15.55 -2.52 8.65
C TYR A 163 15.59 -1.65 9.91
N GLU A 164 15.00 -0.47 9.83
CA GLU A 164 14.61 0.27 11.01
C GLU A 164 13.39 -0.39 11.64
N VAL A 165 13.37 -0.50 12.98
CA VAL A 165 12.24 -1.11 13.70
C VAL A 165 11.66 -0.12 14.71
N TYR A 166 10.44 0.31 14.43
CA TYR A 166 9.68 1.26 15.23
C TYR A 166 8.58 0.56 16.03
N THR A 167 8.29 1.10 17.20
CA THR A 167 7.18 0.66 18.07
C THR A 167 6.25 1.80 18.44
N GLU A 168 6.32 2.89 17.68
CA GLU A 168 5.39 4.01 17.82
C GLU A 168 4.03 3.57 17.30
N LEU A 169 2.96 4.03 17.97
CA LEU A 169 1.59 3.78 17.59
C LEU A 169 0.92 5.12 17.28
N ASP A 170 -0.01 5.11 16.35
CA ASP A 170 -0.91 6.24 16.14
C ASP A 170 -2.02 6.30 17.19
N ALA A 171 -2.93 7.27 17.06
CA ALA A 171 -4.02 7.50 18.03
C ALA A 171 -4.97 6.31 18.15
N ASP A 172 -5.07 5.46 17.12
CA ASP A 172 -5.93 4.28 17.09
C ASP A 172 -5.18 3.01 17.56
N GLY A 173 -3.93 3.16 18.00
CA GLY A 173 -3.09 2.06 18.47
C GLY A 173 -2.49 1.22 17.34
N VAL A 174 -2.47 1.75 16.12
CA VAL A 174 -1.90 1.07 14.94
C VAL A 174 -0.41 1.42 14.84
N PRO A 175 0.50 0.44 14.63
CA PRO A 175 1.94 0.71 14.53
C PRO A 175 2.25 1.68 13.41
N MET A 176 3.05 2.71 13.66
CA MET A 176 3.33 3.80 12.74
C MET A 176 4.83 4.01 12.57
N CYS A 177 5.29 4.32 11.36
CA CYS A 177 6.64 4.84 11.15
C CYS A 177 6.71 6.33 11.50
N PRO A 178 7.89 6.87 11.86
CA PRO A 178 7.98 8.26 12.30
C PRO A 178 7.58 9.25 11.21
N VAL A 179 6.71 10.21 11.56
CA VAL A 179 6.31 11.34 10.69
C VAL A 179 7.50 12.12 10.16
N ALA A 180 8.54 12.26 10.98
CA ALA A 180 9.77 12.95 10.60
C ALA A 180 10.55 12.28 9.45
N CYS A 181 10.15 11.07 9.02
CA CYS A 181 10.73 10.34 7.91
C CYS A 181 9.74 10.12 6.75
N ALA A 182 8.52 10.64 6.85
CA ALA A 182 7.48 10.42 5.85
C ALA A 182 7.57 11.45 4.73
N HIS A 183 7.58 11.01 3.48
CA HIS A 183 7.66 11.90 2.32
C HIS A 183 6.54 12.93 2.28
N ASP A 184 5.32 12.54 2.65
CA ASP A 184 4.16 13.43 2.57
C ASP A 184 4.17 14.55 3.63
N ALA A 185 4.99 14.43 4.67
CA ALA A 185 5.29 15.49 5.62
C ALA A 185 6.51 16.35 5.22
N HIS A 186 7.24 15.95 4.17
CA HIS A 186 8.53 16.51 3.76
C HIS A 186 8.61 16.68 2.24
N LEU A 187 7.55 17.25 1.63
CA LEU A 187 7.47 17.53 0.20
C LEU A 187 8.50 18.59 -0.27
N ASP A 188 9.09 19.32 0.67
CA ASP A 188 10.22 20.22 0.46
C ASP A 188 11.57 19.49 0.37
N GLY A 189 11.61 18.18 0.66
CA GLY A 189 12.80 17.36 0.70
C GLY A 189 13.63 17.51 1.99
N ASP A 190 13.12 18.22 3.00
CA ASP A 190 13.84 18.41 4.27
C ASP A 190 13.58 17.25 5.24
N TYR A 191 14.40 16.22 5.15
CA TYR A 191 14.41 15.09 6.09
C TYR A 191 15.39 15.29 7.25
N SER A 192 15.78 16.51 7.62
CA SER A 192 16.69 16.75 8.75
C SER A 192 16.14 16.22 10.09
N GLY A 193 14.82 16.10 10.21
CA GLY A 193 14.14 15.46 11.33
C GLY A 193 14.17 13.92 11.32
N CYS A 194 14.48 13.30 10.18
CA CYS A 194 14.53 11.84 10.05
C CYS A 194 15.79 11.29 10.70
N LYS A 195 15.68 10.78 11.93
CA LYS A 195 16.83 10.31 12.74
C LYS A 195 17.74 9.28 12.04
N PRO A 196 17.21 8.30 11.28
CA PRO A 196 18.07 7.37 10.54
C PRO A 196 18.74 7.98 9.30
N GLY A 197 18.39 9.22 8.92
CA GLY A 197 18.93 9.95 7.79
C GLY A 197 17.98 10.02 6.60
N ALA A 198 18.20 11.00 5.71
CA ALA A 198 17.38 11.24 4.53
C ALA A 198 17.29 10.01 3.60
N ASP A 199 18.35 9.23 3.45
CA ASP A 199 18.34 7.99 2.63
C ASP A 199 17.43 6.89 3.18
N ARG A 200 16.97 7.04 4.43
CA ARG A 200 16.10 6.11 5.16
C ARG A 200 14.68 6.65 5.35
N HIS A 201 14.33 7.76 4.71
CA HIS A 201 12.93 8.20 4.61
C HIS A 201 12.08 7.13 3.92
N TYR A 202 10.75 7.22 4.08
CA TYR A 202 9.80 6.39 3.35
C TYR A 202 8.81 7.26 2.58
N ASP A 203 8.44 6.82 1.38
CA ASP A 203 7.52 7.50 0.48
C ASP A 203 6.07 7.20 0.82
N HIS A 204 5.82 5.94 1.13
CA HIS A 204 4.52 5.47 1.54
C HIS A 204 4.64 4.17 2.33
N SER A 205 3.52 3.69 2.85
CA SER A 205 3.47 2.54 3.75
C SER A 205 2.69 1.35 3.18
N LEU A 206 3.14 0.14 3.50
CA LEU A 206 2.37 -1.10 3.34
C LEU A 206 1.82 -1.50 4.70
N TRP A 207 0.52 -1.43 4.88
CA TRP A 207 -0.16 -1.82 6.11
C TRP A 207 -0.69 -3.24 5.95
N LEU A 208 -0.27 -4.12 6.86
CA LEU A 208 -0.70 -5.51 6.89
C LEU A 208 -1.59 -5.71 8.11
N LYS A 209 -2.90 -5.72 7.87
CA LYS A 209 -3.92 -5.67 8.92
C LYS A 209 -4.61 -7.01 9.15
N ASP A 210 -4.71 -7.42 10.41
CA ASP A 210 -5.46 -8.64 10.76
C ASP A 210 -6.94 -8.52 10.35
N GLY A 211 -7.43 -9.52 9.62
CA GLY A 211 -8.87 -9.70 9.37
C GLY A 211 -9.50 -8.74 8.36
N LEU A 212 -8.72 -7.86 7.72
CA LEU A 212 -9.22 -7.04 6.61
C LEU A 212 -9.44 -7.95 5.39
N GLU A 213 -10.69 -8.03 4.92
CA GLU A 213 -11.04 -8.87 3.76
C GLU A 213 -10.85 -8.14 2.41
N GLY A 214 -10.90 -6.81 2.42
CA GLY A 214 -10.67 -5.95 1.26
C GLY A 214 -9.30 -5.27 1.27
N GLY A 215 -9.23 -4.08 0.70
CA GLY A 215 -8.06 -3.23 0.73
C GLY A 215 -8.43 -1.75 0.78
N PHE A 216 -7.41 -0.92 0.97
CA PHE A 216 -7.51 0.52 0.83
C PHE A 216 -6.21 1.07 0.28
N GLY A 217 -6.28 1.98 -0.68
CA GLY A 217 -5.11 2.54 -1.33
C GLY A 217 -5.19 4.06 -1.42
N HIS A 218 -4.03 4.71 -1.33
CA HIS A 218 -3.87 6.12 -1.62
C HIS A 218 -2.41 6.46 -1.92
N ASN A 219 -2.11 7.75 -2.08
CA ASN A 219 -0.73 8.25 -2.20
C ASN A 219 0.15 8.01 -0.95
N TRP A 220 -0.43 7.78 0.22
CA TRP A 220 0.29 7.40 1.44
C TRP A 220 0.59 5.89 1.53
N GLY A 221 0.08 5.09 0.59
CA GLY A 221 0.39 3.67 0.46
C GLY A 221 -0.83 2.77 0.33
N GLN A 222 -0.70 1.53 0.80
CA GLN A 222 -1.75 0.52 0.72
C GLN A 222 -1.98 -0.13 2.09
N GLU A 223 -3.21 -0.48 2.37
CA GLU A 223 -3.66 -1.30 3.48
C GLU A 223 -4.36 -2.53 2.94
N VAL A 224 -3.87 -3.72 3.30
CA VAL A 224 -4.42 -5.00 2.84
C VAL A 224 -4.47 -5.99 4.00
N GLY A 225 -5.36 -6.98 3.89
CA GLY A 225 -5.42 -8.10 4.83
C GLY A 225 -4.07 -8.79 4.95
N ARG A 226 -3.53 -8.88 6.17
CA ARG A 226 -2.26 -9.56 6.44
C ARG A 226 -2.35 -11.02 6.02
N GLU A 227 -3.41 -11.72 6.40
CA GLU A 227 -3.60 -13.13 6.04
C GLU A 227 -3.62 -13.31 4.52
N TYR A 228 -4.37 -12.45 3.83
CA TYR A 228 -4.44 -12.45 2.37
C TYR A 228 -3.06 -12.22 1.74
N PHE A 229 -2.35 -11.17 2.14
CA PHE A 229 -1.05 -10.83 1.58
C PHE A 229 -0.01 -11.94 1.85
N MET A 230 0.08 -12.41 3.10
CA MET A 230 1.05 -13.44 3.49
C MET A 230 0.79 -14.78 2.81
N ASN A 231 -0.48 -15.16 2.60
CA ASN A 231 -0.86 -16.36 1.86
C ASN A 231 -0.56 -16.28 0.35
N ASN A 232 -0.31 -15.08 -0.18
CA ASN A 232 -0.08 -14.83 -1.60
C ASN A 232 1.34 -14.35 -1.92
N LEU A 233 2.30 -14.46 -0.99
CA LEU A 233 3.69 -14.02 -1.20
C LEU A 233 4.37 -14.68 -2.40
N ASP A 234 4.00 -15.92 -2.71
CA ASP A 234 4.55 -16.68 -3.84
C ASP A 234 3.63 -16.63 -5.08
N SER A 235 2.50 -15.90 -5.02
CA SER A 235 1.54 -15.76 -6.12
C SER A 235 2.07 -14.79 -7.18
N ASN A 236 1.84 -15.12 -8.47
CA ASN A 236 2.15 -14.19 -9.56
C ASN A 236 1.34 -12.88 -9.45
N SER A 237 0.12 -12.94 -8.93
CA SER A 237 -0.73 -11.77 -8.73
C SER A 237 -1.27 -11.71 -7.31
N ILE A 238 -1.08 -10.57 -6.66
CA ILE A 238 -1.71 -10.21 -5.38
C ILE A 238 -2.75 -9.13 -5.72
N HIS A 239 -3.87 -9.54 -6.31
CA HIS A 239 -4.79 -8.66 -7.02
C HIS A 239 -5.40 -7.51 -6.20
N ILE A 240 -5.74 -7.71 -4.93
CA ILE A 240 -6.20 -6.61 -4.05
C ILE A 240 -5.08 -5.58 -3.92
N LEU A 241 -3.85 -6.04 -3.65
CA LEU A 241 -2.70 -5.13 -3.59
C LEU A 241 -2.45 -4.41 -4.93
N LEU A 242 -2.65 -5.07 -6.08
CA LEU A 242 -2.50 -4.42 -7.38
C LEU A 242 -3.51 -3.29 -7.59
N HIS A 243 -4.76 -3.49 -7.15
CA HIS A 243 -5.78 -2.47 -7.13
C HIS A 243 -5.36 -1.30 -6.23
N GLU A 244 -4.98 -1.58 -4.98
CA GLU A 244 -4.58 -0.53 -4.02
C GLU A 244 -3.36 0.27 -4.48
N MET A 245 -2.41 -0.38 -5.17
CA MET A 245 -1.26 0.29 -5.77
C MET A 245 -1.66 1.28 -6.86
N GLY A 246 -2.79 1.08 -7.55
CA GLY A 246 -3.32 2.02 -8.54
C GLY A 246 -3.66 3.37 -7.93
N HIS A 247 -4.26 3.39 -6.73
CA HIS A 247 -4.59 4.62 -6.01
C HIS A 247 -3.36 5.43 -5.60
N THR A 248 -2.21 4.79 -5.37
CA THR A 248 -0.94 5.49 -5.18
C THR A 248 -0.60 6.38 -6.37
N PHE A 249 -1.02 6.02 -7.58
CA PHE A 249 -0.86 6.80 -8.80
C PHE A 249 -2.09 7.65 -9.16
N ALA A 250 -2.98 7.88 -8.18
CA ALA A 250 -4.21 8.66 -8.32
C ALA A 250 -5.21 8.08 -9.33
N LEU A 251 -5.18 6.76 -9.56
CA LEU A 251 -6.23 6.07 -10.30
C LEU A 251 -7.46 5.90 -9.41
N ASP A 252 -8.64 6.11 -9.98
CA ASP A 252 -9.91 6.07 -9.26
C ASP A 252 -10.44 4.66 -9.04
N ASP A 253 -11.34 4.57 -8.06
CA ASP A 253 -12.32 3.51 -7.94
C ASP A 253 -13.47 3.65 -8.92
N PHE A 254 -14.09 2.53 -9.25
CA PHE A 254 -15.21 2.44 -10.20
C PHE A 254 -16.43 1.75 -9.55
N TYR A 255 -17.04 2.40 -8.56
CA TYR A 255 -18.16 1.82 -7.82
C TYR A 255 -19.51 2.05 -8.48
N ASP A 256 -19.79 3.26 -8.95
CA ASP A 256 -21.12 3.69 -9.39
C ASP A 256 -21.22 3.86 -10.92
N TRP A 257 -20.09 3.78 -11.60
CA TRP A 257 -20.00 3.95 -13.04
C TRP A 257 -18.83 3.15 -13.64
N THR A 258 -18.95 2.78 -14.91
CA THR A 258 -17.88 2.13 -15.69
C THR A 258 -17.79 2.76 -17.08
N PRO A 259 -16.57 2.88 -17.65
CA PRO A 259 -16.39 3.43 -18.98
C PRO A 259 -16.98 2.54 -20.07
N THR A 260 -17.44 3.16 -21.15
CA THR A 260 -18.18 2.50 -22.22
C THR A 260 -17.41 1.31 -22.79
N GLY A 261 -18.02 0.12 -22.70
CA GLY A 261 -17.48 -1.10 -23.30
C GLY A 261 -16.35 -1.77 -22.51
N ILE A 262 -15.98 -1.25 -21.34
CA ILE A 262 -14.92 -1.80 -20.50
C ILE A 262 -15.52 -2.33 -19.19
N THR A 263 -15.45 -3.64 -18.99
CA THR A 263 -16.07 -4.32 -17.83
C THR A 263 -15.10 -5.18 -17.03
N LYS A 264 -13.83 -5.27 -17.46
CA LYS A 264 -12.80 -6.10 -16.83
C LYS A 264 -11.46 -5.37 -16.79
N PHE A 265 -11.12 -4.82 -15.64
CA PHE A 265 -9.90 -4.08 -15.37
C PHE A 265 -9.65 -4.04 -13.85
N ILE A 266 -8.40 -3.87 -13.40
CA ILE A 266 -8.02 -4.04 -11.99
C ILE A 266 -8.63 -2.96 -11.10
N MET A 267 -8.78 -1.73 -11.61
CA MET A 267 -9.36 -0.61 -10.84
C MET A 267 -10.89 -0.73 -10.68
N LEU A 268 -11.54 -1.63 -11.39
CA LEU A 268 -12.89 -2.08 -11.07
C LEU A 268 -12.78 -3.24 -10.08
N ALA A 269 -12.90 -2.93 -8.78
CA ALA A 269 -12.75 -3.90 -7.71
C ALA A 269 -13.58 -5.17 -7.98
N GLY A 270 -12.95 -6.34 -7.87
CA GLY A 270 -13.61 -7.61 -8.15
C GLY A 270 -13.83 -7.96 -9.62
N ALA A 271 -13.32 -7.19 -10.60
CA ALA A 271 -13.50 -7.50 -12.02
C ALA A 271 -12.27 -8.13 -12.71
N SER A 272 -11.06 -7.92 -12.17
CA SER A 272 -9.83 -8.50 -12.72
C SER A 272 -8.88 -9.00 -11.62
N MET A 273 -8.15 -10.07 -11.93
CA MET A 273 -7.05 -10.56 -11.11
C MET A 273 -5.69 -9.96 -11.51
N GLU A 274 -5.62 -9.22 -12.62
CA GLU A 274 -4.38 -8.68 -13.16
C GLU A 274 -4.60 -7.27 -13.73
N ILE A 275 -3.52 -6.47 -13.79
CA ILE A 275 -3.49 -5.19 -14.53
C ILE A 275 -3.72 -5.51 -16.01
N THR A 276 -4.78 -4.95 -16.58
CA THR A 276 -5.18 -5.13 -17.99
C THR A 276 -4.56 -4.07 -18.90
N ASP A 277 -4.76 -4.21 -20.20
CA ASP A 277 -4.36 -3.19 -21.17
C ASP A 277 -5.06 -1.84 -20.89
N PHE A 278 -6.31 -1.87 -20.44
CA PHE A 278 -7.04 -0.66 -20.09
C PHE A 278 -6.41 0.06 -18.89
N ASP A 279 -6.11 -0.67 -17.80
CA ASP A 279 -5.46 -0.12 -16.61
C ASP A 279 -4.09 0.48 -16.95
N GLY A 280 -3.31 -0.22 -17.78
CA GLY A 280 -2.01 0.21 -18.23
C GLY A 280 -2.03 1.52 -19.03
N TRP A 281 -3.01 1.65 -19.94
CA TRP A 281 -3.19 2.89 -20.70
C TRP A 281 -3.79 4.01 -19.88
N MET A 282 -4.64 3.71 -18.91
CA MET A 282 -5.11 4.67 -17.91
C MET A 282 -3.94 5.21 -17.09
N TYR A 283 -3.07 4.34 -16.58
CA TYR A 283 -1.85 4.73 -15.89
C TYR A 283 -0.91 5.59 -16.76
N ARG A 284 -0.75 5.25 -18.04
CA ARG A 284 -0.01 6.06 -19.02
C ARG A 284 -0.64 7.43 -19.28
N ASN A 285 -1.96 7.56 -19.19
CA ASN A 285 -2.65 8.83 -19.38
C ASN A 285 -2.26 9.81 -18.26
N TRP A 286 -2.26 9.35 -17.00
CA TRP A 286 -1.82 10.15 -15.85
C TRP A 286 -0.37 10.58 -15.98
N TRP A 287 0.53 9.65 -16.34
CA TRP A 287 1.93 10.00 -16.63
C TRP A 287 2.04 11.04 -17.74
N TYR A 288 1.34 10.84 -18.86
CA TYR A 288 1.39 11.75 -20.00
C TYR A 288 1.00 13.18 -19.60
N TYR A 289 -0.08 13.34 -18.85
CA TYR A 289 -0.51 14.62 -18.33
C TYR A 289 0.52 15.23 -17.35
N LEU A 290 0.85 14.52 -16.28
CA LEU A 290 1.73 15.02 -15.22
C LEU A 290 3.14 15.34 -15.73
N SER A 291 3.67 14.53 -16.64
CA SER A 291 5.02 14.69 -17.16
C SER A 291 5.17 15.94 -18.05
N GLN A 292 4.10 16.37 -18.72
CA GLN A 292 4.06 17.65 -19.44
C GLN A 292 3.85 18.81 -18.46
N LYS A 293 2.86 18.67 -17.57
CA LYS A 293 2.52 19.69 -16.56
C LYS A 293 3.74 20.09 -15.71
N ASN A 294 4.51 19.10 -15.27
CA ASN A 294 5.67 19.29 -14.41
C ASN A 294 6.99 19.39 -15.20
N ASN A 295 6.94 19.42 -16.54
CA ASN A 295 8.11 19.51 -17.40
C ASN A 295 9.16 18.40 -17.16
N TRP A 296 8.74 17.21 -16.72
CA TRP A 296 9.61 16.08 -16.40
C TRP A 296 10.28 15.43 -17.62
N THR A 297 9.77 15.70 -18.83
CA THR A 297 10.27 15.11 -20.08
C THR A 297 11.28 15.99 -20.81
N SER A 298 11.44 17.26 -20.41
CA SER A 298 12.25 18.24 -21.13
C SER A 298 13.74 18.26 -20.72
N THR A 299 14.13 17.48 -19.72
CA THR A 299 15.44 17.61 -19.05
C THR A 299 16.42 16.47 -19.33
N ILE A 300 16.11 15.50 -20.20
CA ILE A 300 17.06 14.42 -20.50
C ILE A 300 18.06 14.88 -21.57
N THR A 301 18.96 15.79 -21.20
CA THR A 301 20.30 15.83 -21.79
C THR A 301 21.10 14.65 -21.24
N SER A 302 21.75 13.88 -22.12
CA SER A 302 22.38 12.57 -21.87
C SER A 302 23.52 12.50 -20.83
N THR A 303 23.59 13.40 -19.87
CA THR A 303 24.67 13.47 -18.87
C THR A 303 24.27 13.04 -17.45
N ASP A 304 22.99 12.88 -17.13
CA ASP A 304 22.55 12.52 -15.77
C ASP A 304 22.26 11.03 -15.54
N VAL A 305 22.52 10.16 -16.52
CA VAL A 305 22.48 8.71 -16.31
C VAL A 305 23.79 8.26 -15.67
N SER A 306 23.93 8.45 -14.35
CA SER A 306 24.90 7.69 -13.57
C SER A 306 24.38 6.27 -13.34
N PRO A 307 25.15 5.22 -13.67
CA PRO A 307 24.75 3.86 -13.36
C PRO A 307 24.97 3.63 -11.87
N ALA A 308 23.89 3.63 -11.07
CA ALA A 308 23.94 3.12 -9.71
C ALA A 308 24.01 1.58 -9.73
N SER A 309 25.16 1.07 -10.17
CA SER A 309 25.63 -0.27 -9.84
C SER A 309 26.18 -0.23 -8.41
N SER A 310 25.40 -0.78 -7.47
CA SER A 310 25.87 -1.21 -6.16
C SER A 310 25.01 -2.41 -5.74
N GLU A 311 25.40 -3.59 -6.22
CA GLU A 311 25.07 -4.84 -5.55
C GLU A 311 25.81 -4.85 -4.20
N THR A 312 25.11 -4.69 -3.09
CA THR A 312 25.64 -5.07 -1.78
C THR A 312 25.37 -6.54 -1.54
N LYS A 313 26.28 -7.38 -2.04
CA LYS A 313 26.42 -8.76 -1.56
C LYS A 313 26.91 -8.73 -0.10
N PRO A 314 26.35 -9.54 0.82
CA PRO A 314 26.83 -9.61 2.19
C PRO A 314 28.27 -10.17 2.26
N PRO A 315 29.17 -9.61 3.10
CA PRO A 315 30.55 -10.08 3.17
C PRO A 315 30.59 -11.48 3.79
N THR A 316 31.06 -12.43 2.99
CA THR A 316 31.44 -13.77 3.43
C THR A 316 32.88 -13.72 3.91
N ASN A 317 33.09 -13.63 5.22
CA ASN A 317 34.42 -13.88 5.80
C ASN A 317 34.48 -15.32 6.32
N THR A 318 35.05 -16.20 5.50
CA THR A 318 35.64 -17.45 5.97
C THR A 318 37.15 -17.28 6.00
N ALA A 319 37.71 -17.18 7.20
CA ALA A 319 39.09 -17.57 7.47
C ALA A 319 39.15 -18.18 8.86
N ALA A 320 39.30 -19.49 8.89
CA ALA A 320 39.55 -20.28 10.08
C ALA A 320 41.04 -20.23 10.45
N SER A 321 41.35 -20.04 11.74
CA SER A 321 42.49 -20.71 12.38
C SER A 321 42.42 -20.69 13.91
N ALA A 322 42.12 -21.87 14.43
CA ALA A 322 42.71 -22.58 15.56
C ALA A 322 42.96 -21.91 16.94
N ILE A 323 42.15 -22.39 17.91
CA ILE A 323 42.48 -22.97 19.22
C ILE A 323 43.19 -22.09 20.27
N LYS A 324 42.48 -21.84 21.40
CA LYS A 324 42.91 -22.33 22.72
C LYS A 324 41.78 -22.38 23.75
N THR A 325 41.66 -23.56 24.34
CA THR A 325 40.84 -24.05 25.44
C THR A 325 41.11 -23.31 26.75
N THR A 326 40.08 -22.93 27.50
CA THR A 326 40.03 -23.03 28.99
C THR A 326 38.60 -22.89 29.50
N THR A 327 38.10 -23.96 30.12
CA THR A 327 36.96 -23.97 31.06
C THR A 327 37.36 -23.29 32.38
N PRO A 328 36.41 -22.75 33.18
CA PRO A 328 35.96 -23.56 34.32
C PRO A 328 34.47 -23.43 34.69
N LYS A 329 34.08 -24.41 35.50
CA LYS A 329 32.76 -24.82 36.00
C LYS A 329 32.32 -24.04 37.24
N LEU A 330 31.01 -23.72 37.26
CA LEU A 330 30.01 -23.65 38.35
C LEU A 330 30.45 -23.37 39.81
N SER A 331 29.77 -22.40 40.45
CA SER A 331 29.17 -22.59 41.78
C SER A 331 28.05 -21.59 42.10
N THR A 332 27.04 -22.16 42.76
CA THR A 332 25.78 -21.69 43.35
C THR A 332 25.90 -20.63 44.45
N THR A 333 24.88 -19.76 44.60
CA THR A 333 24.07 -19.63 45.85
C THR A 333 22.82 -18.73 45.71
N THR A 334 21.65 -19.33 45.94
CA THR A 334 20.47 -18.89 46.72
C THR A 334 20.10 -17.39 46.86
N LYS A 335 18.84 -17.04 46.51
CA LYS A 335 17.73 -16.88 47.49
C LYS A 335 16.38 -16.64 46.81
N ALA A 336 15.40 -17.43 47.20
CA ALA A 336 13.99 -17.29 46.87
C ALA A 336 13.33 -16.20 47.74
N ALA A 337 12.41 -15.44 47.16
CA ALA A 337 11.39 -14.69 47.89
C ALA A 337 10.02 -15.04 47.31
N VAL A 338 9.22 -15.65 48.18
CA VAL A 338 7.87 -16.16 47.97
C VAL A 338 6.87 -15.01 48.03
N ALA A 339 6.03 -14.85 47.01
CA ALA A 339 4.77 -14.10 47.12
C ALA A 339 3.60 -15.05 46.84
N LYS A 340 2.69 -15.14 47.81
CA LYS A 340 1.50 -16.00 47.82
C LYS A 340 0.42 -15.53 46.82
N PRO A 341 -0.47 -16.44 46.39
CA PRO A 341 -1.50 -16.16 45.41
C PRO A 341 -2.72 -15.47 46.03
N VAL A 342 -3.26 -14.45 45.36
CA VAL A 342 -4.58 -13.89 45.67
C VAL A 342 -5.58 -14.47 44.68
N SER A 343 -6.49 -15.29 45.21
CA SER A 343 -7.69 -15.79 44.54
C SER A 343 -8.88 -14.95 44.98
N THR A 344 -9.58 -14.32 44.03
CA THR A 344 -10.99 -13.91 44.24
C THR A 344 -11.80 -13.99 42.94
N LYS A 345 -12.57 -15.08 42.85
CA LYS A 345 -13.99 -15.18 42.47
C LYS A 345 -14.49 -14.63 41.12
N LYS A 346 -14.76 -15.60 40.25
CA LYS A 346 -15.86 -15.68 39.27
C LYS A 346 -17.19 -15.18 39.85
N ALA A 347 -17.89 -14.29 39.13
CA ALA A 347 -19.30 -13.98 39.35
C ALA A 347 -20.10 -14.25 38.07
N THR A 348 -21.11 -15.10 38.22
CA THR A 348 -22.05 -15.57 37.20
C THR A 348 -23.27 -14.63 37.13
N SER A 349 -23.91 -14.64 35.97
CA SER A 349 -25.12 -13.93 35.54
C SER A 349 -26.27 -13.78 36.56
N THR A 350 -26.91 -12.63 36.53
CA THR A 350 -28.36 -12.47 36.82
C THR A 350 -28.99 -11.53 35.79
N LYS A 351 -30.19 -11.91 35.30
CA LYS A 351 -31.02 -11.18 34.33
C LYS A 351 -32.00 -10.23 35.05
N GLY A 352 -32.16 -9.03 34.46
CA GLY A 352 -33.36 -8.18 34.44
C GLY A 352 -33.47 -7.08 35.51
N PRO A 353 -34.19 -5.95 35.28
CA PRO A 353 -35.08 -5.63 34.15
C PRO A 353 -34.77 -4.31 33.38
N VAL A 354 -35.51 -4.13 32.28
CA VAL A 354 -35.50 -3.04 31.30
C VAL A 354 -35.93 -1.69 31.90
N THR A 355 -35.16 -0.62 31.72
CA THR A 355 -35.69 0.75 31.51
C THR A 355 -34.68 1.72 30.87
N GLN A 356 -35.11 2.30 29.76
CA GLN A 356 -34.83 3.62 29.16
C GLN A 356 -33.38 4.14 28.94
N ALA A 357 -33.16 4.46 27.66
CA ALA A 357 -32.02 5.13 27.08
C ALA A 357 -31.71 6.48 27.75
N THR A 358 -30.48 6.62 28.19
CA THR A 358 -29.83 7.91 28.40
C THR A 358 -28.53 7.91 27.62
N ALA A 359 -28.38 8.91 26.75
CA ALA A 359 -27.24 9.11 25.89
C ALA A 359 -25.95 9.14 26.72
N ILE A 360 -25.03 8.21 26.45
CA ILE A 360 -23.68 8.26 27.01
C ILE A 360 -22.94 9.35 26.24
N LYS A 361 -22.71 10.47 26.94
CA LYS A 361 -21.87 11.58 26.51
C LYS A 361 -20.50 11.03 26.15
N ALA A 362 -20.10 11.24 24.89
CA ALA A 362 -18.82 10.85 24.33
C ALA A 362 -17.68 11.24 25.28
N THR A 363 -16.91 10.24 25.68
CA THR A 363 -15.53 10.42 26.15
C THR A 363 -14.77 11.19 25.08
N ALA A 364 -13.98 12.17 25.51
CA ALA A 364 -13.15 13.01 24.66
C ALA A 364 -12.47 12.17 23.56
N SER A 365 -12.81 12.45 22.30
CA SER A 365 -12.06 11.92 21.16
C SER A 365 -10.62 12.40 21.34
N ALA A 366 -9.68 11.46 21.51
CA ALA A 366 -8.29 11.76 21.26
C ALA A 366 -8.19 12.41 19.86
N GLU A 367 -7.28 13.36 19.70
CA GLU A 367 -7.02 13.93 18.38
C GLU A 367 -6.53 12.79 17.48
N VAL A 368 -7.09 12.71 16.26
CA VAL A 368 -6.72 11.70 15.27
C VAL A 368 -5.30 11.99 14.81
N ALA A 369 -4.39 11.04 14.99
CA ALA A 369 -3.01 11.20 14.55
C ALA A 369 -2.92 11.44 13.04
N THR A 370 -1.80 11.99 12.58
CA THR A 370 -1.51 12.07 11.14
C THR A 370 -1.69 10.68 10.50
N TRP A 371 -2.33 10.66 9.33
CA TRP A 371 -2.80 9.51 8.55
C TRP A 371 -3.96 8.71 9.13
N GLY A 372 -4.46 9.04 10.31
CA GLY A 372 -5.70 8.45 10.82
C GLY A 372 -6.94 8.94 10.05
N GLN A 373 -7.98 8.12 10.02
CA GLN A 373 -9.28 8.51 9.46
C GLN A 373 -9.93 9.57 10.36
N CYS A 374 -10.34 10.68 9.76
CA CYS A 374 -10.94 11.82 10.46
C CYS A 374 -12.34 12.17 9.94
N GLY A 375 -12.90 11.36 9.04
CA GLY A 375 -14.21 11.62 8.46
C GLY A 375 -14.56 10.63 7.36
N GLY A 376 -15.71 10.87 6.74
CA GLY A 376 -16.31 9.99 5.73
C GLY A 376 -17.74 9.61 6.08
N ASN A 377 -18.53 9.24 5.08
CA ASN A 377 -19.88 8.73 5.26
C ASN A 377 -19.86 7.50 6.17
N ASN A 378 -20.70 7.51 7.21
CA ASN A 378 -20.80 6.50 8.27
C ASN A 378 -19.59 6.42 9.24
N TRP A 379 -18.61 7.31 9.14
CA TRP A 379 -17.53 7.38 10.13
C TRP A 379 -18.06 7.87 11.49
N THR A 380 -17.78 7.11 12.55
CA THR A 380 -18.20 7.43 13.93
C THR A 380 -17.03 7.69 14.88
N GLY A 381 -15.79 7.64 14.36
CA GLY A 381 -14.57 7.88 15.13
C GLY A 381 -14.21 9.36 15.26
N GLY A 382 -12.94 9.64 15.58
CA GLY A 382 -12.46 11.00 15.77
C GLY A 382 -12.54 11.84 14.50
N THR A 383 -12.80 13.15 14.63
CA THR A 383 -12.91 14.07 13.49
C THR A 383 -11.92 15.23 13.52
N LYS A 384 -11.22 15.39 14.65
CA LYS A 384 -10.23 16.44 14.85
C LYS A 384 -8.83 15.83 14.77
N CYS A 385 -8.02 16.31 13.84
CA CYS A 385 -6.63 15.87 13.72
C CYS A 385 -5.75 16.45 14.82
N ALA A 386 -4.67 15.72 15.12
CA ALA A 386 -3.60 16.15 15.99
C ALA A 386 -2.96 17.43 15.46
N SER A 387 -2.35 18.20 16.36
CA SER A 387 -1.61 19.42 16.00
C SER A 387 -0.58 19.12 14.89
N GLY A 388 -0.55 19.97 13.85
CA GLY A 388 0.29 19.77 12.68
C GLY A 388 -0.35 18.95 11.55
N ALA A 389 -1.58 18.47 11.72
CA ALA A 389 -2.33 17.80 10.65
C ALA A 389 -3.72 18.43 10.43
N LYS A 390 -4.25 18.30 9.21
CA LYS A 390 -5.59 18.75 8.81
C LYS A 390 -6.41 17.60 8.25
N CYS A 391 -7.65 17.53 8.70
CA CYS A 391 -8.60 16.57 8.17
C CYS A 391 -8.97 16.97 6.75
N THR A 392 -8.53 16.18 5.78
CA THR A 392 -8.76 16.47 4.38
C THR A 392 -9.62 15.36 3.80
N LYS A 393 -10.77 15.74 3.23
CA LYS A 393 -11.64 14.81 2.51
C LYS A 393 -10.87 14.19 1.36
N ARG A 394 -10.94 12.86 1.22
CA ARG A 394 -10.36 12.11 0.10
C ARG A 394 -11.44 11.68 -0.87
N ASN A 395 -12.47 11.05 -0.33
CA ASN A 395 -13.70 10.71 -1.06
C ASN A 395 -14.90 10.85 -0.11
N ASP A 396 -16.08 10.44 -0.55
CA ASP A 396 -17.30 10.54 0.25
C ASP A 396 -17.29 9.68 1.52
N TYR A 397 -16.56 8.57 1.53
CA TYR A 397 -16.53 7.60 2.63
C TYR A 397 -15.27 7.71 3.51
N TYR A 398 -14.32 8.57 3.13
CA TYR A 398 -13.04 8.69 3.83
C TYR A 398 -12.47 10.12 3.78
N SER A 399 -12.18 10.65 4.96
CA SER A 399 -11.33 11.82 5.17
C SER A 399 -10.16 11.40 6.04
N GLN A 400 -8.97 11.93 5.77
CA GLN A 400 -7.76 11.56 6.51
C GLN A 400 -7.07 12.79 7.09
N CYS A 401 -6.51 12.63 8.29
CA CYS A 401 -5.55 13.58 8.80
C CYS A 401 -4.29 13.52 7.94
N VAL A 402 -3.90 14.62 7.34
CA VAL A 402 -2.61 14.71 6.65
C VAL A 402 -1.80 15.85 7.22
N ALA A 403 -0.48 15.68 7.21
CA ALA A 403 0.45 16.70 7.66
C ALA A 403 0.18 18.01 6.90
N ASN A 404 0.23 19.12 7.63
CA ASN A 404 0.01 20.46 7.10
C ASN A 404 1.19 20.99 6.30
#